data_AF-A0A1G9BZX9-F1
#
_entry.id   AF-A0A1G9BZX9-F1
#
_cell.length_a   1.000
_cell.length_b   1.000
_cell.length_c   1.000
_cell.angle_alpha   90.00
_cell.angle_beta   90.00
_cell.angle_gamma   90.00
#
_symmetry.space_group_name_H-M   'P 1'
#
loop_
_entity.id
_entity.type
_entity.pdbx_description
1 polymer ?
#
loop_
_entity_poly.entity_id
_entity_poly.type
_entity_poly.pdbx_seq_one_letter_code
_entity_poly.pdbx_strand_id
1 'polypeptide(L)'
;MGLAHHYHTGDEVELVASSETAEDSQWQWHTRDSDDQEWSLISAQTTERFSREATLDGLQIKAVLVNDDEEVLEESEPVVVEINEHHGHDETTRRIYRGFFYNDEIGDRDLSDWEGDWQSVYPYLQSGDLDEVFEAKAAESDTMDFDDYVEYYDIGYETDVDRIVIEDDSFTFYYQDGNDYTAEYEYDGYEVLNYQRGNRGVRFIFSSVEGSEEMPRYIQFSDHIISPNESDHFHLYWGDDHDELIDEVTNWPTYYPSELDSEGLVQDMLAH
;
A
#
# COMPACT_ATOMS: atom_id res chain seq x y z
N MET A 1 16.56 11.39 5.86
CA MET A 1 16.04 10.51 6.92
C MET A 1 15.17 9.48 6.22
N GLY A 2 15.35 8.19 6.47
CA GLY A 2 14.59 7.12 5.80
C GLY A 2 13.25 6.89 6.48
N LEU A 3 12.25 7.70 6.12
CA LEU A 3 10.86 7.54 6.58
C LEU A 3 10.17 6.53 5.63
N ALA A 4 9.38 5.61 6.18
CA ALA A 4 8.50 4.76 5.38
C ALA A 4 7.40 5.59 4.70
N HIS A 5 6.80 5.08 3.63
CA HIS A 5 5.69 5.76 2.95
C HIS A 5 4.51 5.99 3.90
N HIS A 6 4.13 4.96 4.67
CA HIS A 6 3.14 5.07 5.74
C HIS A 6 3.43 4.04 6.84
N TYR A 7 2.69 4.14 7.94
CA TYR A 7 2.75 3.23 9.09
C TYR A 7 1.35 2.76 9.48
N HIS A 8 1.23 1.62 10.14
CA HIS A 8 0.07 1.24 10.94
C HIS A 8 0.27 1.63 12.41
N THR A 9 -0.82 1.74 13.15
CA THR A 9 -0.76 2.03 14.59
C THR A 9 -0.04 0.92 15.31
N GLY A 10 1.04 1.26 16.02
CA GLY A 10 1.89 0.30 16.70
C GLY A 10 3.19 -0.04 15.98
N ASP A 11 3.33 0.36 14.71
CA ASP A 11 4.58 0.17 13.97
C ASP A 11 5.71 0.97 14.58
N GLU A 12 6.94 0.50 14.40
CA GLU A 12 8.13 1.21 14.86
C GLU A 12 8.59 2.22 13.79
N VAL A 13 8.51 3.51 14.10
CA VAL A 13 9.09 4.59 13.27
C VAL A 13 10.58 4.65 13.57
N GLU A 14 11.41 4.15 12.65
CA GLU A 14 12.86 4.27 12.72
C GLU A 14 13.38 5.36 11.77
N LEU A 15 14.19 6.30 12.28
CA LEU A 15 14.84 7.32 11.46
C LEU A 15 16.34 7.37 11.74
N VAL A 16 17.12 7.63 10.69
CA VAL A 16 18.56 7.88 10.80
C VAL A 16 18.87 9.28 10.28
N ALA A 17 19.46 10.10 11.15
CA ALA A 17 20.03 11.39 10.83
C ALA A 17 21.52 11.24 10.45
N SER A 18 22.00 12.10 9.55
CA SER A 18 23.39 12.10 9.10
C SER A 18 23.85 13.52 8.83
N SER A 19 25.07 13.86 9.24
CA SER A 19 25.74 15.13 8.90
C SER A 19 27.24 14.90 8.71
N GLU A 20 27.85 15.71 7.83
CA GLU A 20 29.31 15.74 7.62
C GLU A 20 30.06 16.46 8.75
N THR A 21 29.36 17.19 9.62
CA THR A 21 29.95 18.01 10.70
C THR A 21 29.74 17.42 12.11
N ALA A 22 29.32 16.15 12.20
CA ALA A 22 28.89 15.53 13.44
C ALA A 22 30.00 15.24 14.48
N GLU A 23 31.28 15.54 14.19
CA GLU A 23 32.37 15.37 15.18
C GLU A 23 32.17 16.31 16.38
N ASP A 24 32.28 15.76 17.60
CA ASP A 24 32.08 16.49 18.88
C ASP A 24 30.71 17.20 19.00
N SER A 25 29.66 16.55 18.48
CA SER A 25 28.28 17.04 18.52
C SER A 25 27.32 15.98 19.05
N GLN A 26 26.12 16.41 19.43
CA GLN A 26 25.05 15.54 19.93
C GLN A 26 23.77 15.75 19.10
N TRP A 27 23.08 14.66 18.81
CA TRP A 27 21.76 14.72 18.20
C TRP A 27 20.67 14.97 19.24
N GLN A 28 19.68 15.75 18.84
CA GLN A 28 18.45 16.00 19.58
C GLN A 28 17.26 15.75 18.64
N TRP A 29 16.30 14.96 19.11
CA TRP A 29 15.07 14.68 18.37
C TRP A 29 13.93 15.50 18.92
N HIS A 30 13.24 16.21 18.03
CA HIS A 30 12.11 17.05 18.38
C HIS A 30 10.85 16.55 17.68
N THR A 31 9.72 16.67 18.37
CA THR A 31 8.41 16.33 17.83
C THR A 31 7.38 17.42 18.06
N ARG A 32 6.37 17.51 17.20
CA ARG A 32 5.16 18.29 17.41
C ARG A 32 3.96 17.61 16.75
N ASP A 33 2.80 17.76 17.37
CA ASP A 33 1.58 17.08 16.94
C ASP A 33 0.95 17.73 15.70
N SER A 34 1.26 18.99 15.41
CA SER A 34 0.79 19.73 14.22
C SER A 34 1.57 21.04 14.06
N ASP A 35 1.35 21.73 12.93
CA ASP A 35 2.04 22.99 12.61
C ASP A 35 1.81 24.12 13.63
N ASP A 36 0.67 24.10 14.32
CA ASP A 36 0.28 25.10 15.31
C ASP A 36 0.85 24.83 16.71
N GLN A 37 1.55 23.70 16.91
CA GLN A 37 2.12 23.28 18.19
C GLN A 37 3.62 23.58 18.28
N GLU A 38 4.10 23.82 19.51
CA GLU A 38 5.53 24.01 19.77
C GLU A 38 6.30 22.69 19.74
N TRP A 39 7.54 22.74 19.24
CA TRP A 39 8.44 21.59 19.24
C TRP A 39 8.81 21.15 20.66
N SER A 40 8.70 19.85 20.91
CA SER A 40 9.06 19.20 22.17
C SER A 40 10.27 18.29 21.99
N LEU A 41 11.29 18.48 22.82
CA LEU A 41 12.50 17.65 22.84
C LEU A 41 12.22 16.26 23.44
N ILE A 42 12.69 15.21 22.78
CA ILE A 42 12.67 13.84 23.28
C ILE A 42 14.03 13.54 23.93
N SER A 43 14.15 13.88 25.21
CA SER A 43 15.43 13.80 25.94
C SER A 43 16.04 12.40 26.04
N ALA A 44 15.26 11.34 25.81
CA ALA A 44 15.73 9.95 25.87
C ALA A 44 16.49 9.51 24.62
N GLN A 45 16.39 10.26 23.51
CA GLN A 45 16.96 9.88 22.22
C GLN A 45 17.99 10.92 21.80
N THR A 46 19.26 10.56 21.95
CA THR A 46 20.40 11.49 21.76
C THR A 46 21.41 10.98 20.72
N THR A 47 21.07 9.92 20.01
CA THR A 47 21.91 9.34 18.96
C THR A 47 21.42 9.78 17.58
N GLU A 48 22.21 9.48 16.56
CA GLU A 48 21.81 9.64 15.15
C GLU A 48 20.57 8.81 14.77
N ARG A 49 20.18 7.84 15.60
CA ARG A 49 18.98 7.03 15.43
C ARG A 49 17.84 7.52 16.31
N PHE A 50 16.66 7.53 15.70
CA PHE A 50 15.37 7.70 16.35
C PHE A 50 14.57 6.40 16.22
N SER A 51 13.90 5.97 17.29
CA SER A 51 12.86 4.93 17.21
C SER A 51 11.69 5.29 18.12
N ARG A 52 10.46 5.18 17.61
CA ARG A 52 9.23 5.34 18.41
C ARG A 52 8.05 4.65 17.75
N GLU A 53 7.16 4.10 18.55
CA GLU A 53 5.86 3.59 18.10
C GLU A 53 5.00 4.68 17.42
N ALA A 54 4.50 4.38 16.22
CA ALA A 54 3.52 5.15 15.46
C ALA A 54 2.19 5.18 16.22
N THR A 55 1.90 6.33 16.82
CA THR A 55 0.76 6.50 17.74
C THR A 55 -0.11 7.72 17.43
N LEU A 56 0.36 8.58 16.53
CA LEU A 56 -0.32 9.80 16.13
C LEU A 56 -0.07 10.07 14.66
N ASP A 57 -1.15 10.04 13.89
CA ASP A 57 -1.16 10.47 12.49
C ASP A 57 -0.85 11.98 12.38
N GLY A 58 0.01 12.35 11.43
CA GLY A 58 0.49 13.72 11.25
C GLY A 58 1.59 14.16 12.22
N LEU A 59 2.11 13.26 13.07
CA LEU A 59 3.21 13.59 14.00
C LEU A 59 4.43 14.05 13.21
N GLN A 60 4.91 15.25 13.51
CA GLN A 60 6.10 15.78 12.86
C GLN A 60 7.35 15.52 13.69
N ILE A 61 8.44 15.12 13.04
CA ILE A 61 9.71 14.76 13.67
C ILE A 61 10.84 15.48 12.97
N LYS A 62 11.77 16.06 13.72
CA LYS A 62 13.01 16.61 13.16
C LYS A 62 14.23 16.25 14.00
N ALA A 63 15.38 16.16 13.33
CA ALA A 63 16.68 16.01 13.95
C ALA A 63 17.36 17.38 14.06
N VAL A 64 17.96 17.65 15.22
CA VAL A 64 18.74 18.86 15.50
C VAL A 64 20.11 18.43 15.98
N LEU A 65 21.16 18.94 15.32
CA LEU A 65 22.54 18.71 15.72
C LEU A 65 23.01 19.87 16.59
N VAL A 66 23.51 19.59 17.80
CA VAL A 66 24.02 20.61 18.72
C VAL A 66 25.47 20.35 19.12
N ASN A 67 26.22 21.41 19.43
CA ASN A 67 27.57 21.28 19.99
C ASN A 67 27.56 21.12 21.52
N ASP A 68 28.74 20.99 22.13
CA ASP A 68 28.95 20.89 23.58
C ASP A 68 28.37 22.08 24.39
N ASP A 69 28.23 23.26 23.77
CA ASP A 69 27.65 24.47 24.38
C ASP A 69 26.11 24.56 24.17
N GLU A 70 25.49 23.49 23.66
CA GLU A 70 24.06 23.41 23.30
C GLU A 70 23.63 24.39 22.18
N GLU A 71 24.58 24.89 21.39
CA GLU A 71 24.27 25.70 20.21
C GLU A 71 23.89 24.79 19.02
N VAL A 72 22.80 25.14 18.35
CA VAL A 72 22.34 24.44 17.14
C VAL A 72 23.34 24.66 15.99
N LEU A 73 23.87 23.56 15.47
CA LEU A 73 24.73 23.52 14.31
C LEU A 73 23.91 23.34 13.02
N GLU A 74 22.99 22.38 13.03
CA GLU A 74 22.17 22.01 11.88
C GLU A 74 20.77 21.53 12.33
N GLU A 75 19.76 21.70 11.47
CA GLU A 75 18.43 21.14 11.65
C GLU A 75 17.97 20.47 10.35
N SER A 76 17.30 19.33 10.46
CA SER A 76 16.64 18.71 9.31
C SER A 76 15.33 19.41 8.97
N GLU A 77 14.88 19.27 7.73
CA GLU A 77 13.45 19.42 7.43
C GLU A 77 12.64 18.41 8.28
N PRO A 78 11.43 18.77 8.73
CA PRO A 78 10.58 17.84 9.46
C PRO A 78 10.06 16.76 8.53
N VAL A 79 10.02 15.53 9.02
CA VAL A 79 9.25 14.44 8.42
C VAL A 79 7.90 14.32 9.12
N VAL A 80 6.88 13.85 8.42
CA VAL A 80 5.53 13.65 8.93
C VAL A 80 5.27 12.16 8.99
N VAL A 81 4.89 11.63 10.14
CA VAL A 81 4.43 10.24 10.26
C VAL A 81 3.00 10.18 9.75
N GLU A 82 2.79 9.44 8.67
CA GLU A 82 1.47 9.14 8.13
C GLU A 82 1.04 7.77 8.63
N ILE A 83 -0.10 7.70 9.33
CA ILE A 83 -0.69 6.43 9.76
C ILE A 83 -1.87 6.11 8.85
N ASN A 84 -1.76 5.02 8.10
CA ASN A 84 -2.83 4.51 7.25
C ASN A 84 -3.25 3.12 7.74
N GLU A 85 -4.56 2.91 7.86
CA GLU A 85 -5.14 1.69 8.42
C GLU A 85 -6.20 1.16 7.46
N HIS A 86 -5.73 0.37 6.50
CA HIS A 86 -6.49 -0.17 5.37
C HIS A 86 -7.75 -0.93 5.79
N HIS A 87 -7.77 -1.49 7.00
CA HIS A 87 -8.92 -2.23 7.55
C HIS A 87 -9.85 -1.38 8.42
N GLY A 88 -9.48 -0.12 8.65
CA GLY A 88 -10.13 0.82 9.55
C GLY A 88 -10.12 0.42 11.02
N HIS A 89 -10.38 1.42 11.88
CA HIS A 89 -10.37 1.23 13.33
C HIS A 89 -11.74 0.92 13.93
N ASP A 90 -12.83 1.12 13.20
CA ASP A 90 -14.17 0.84 13.69
C ASP A 90 -14.67 -0.56 13.26
N GLU A 91 -15.74 -1.02 13.90
CA GLU A 91 -16.29 -2.35 13.64
C GLU A 91 -16.86 -2.48 12.22
N THR A 92 -17.36 -1.38 11.65
CA THR A 92 -17.99 -1.36 10.32
C THR A 92 -16.94 -1.57 9.26
N THR A 93 -15.85 -0.80 9.28
CA THR A 93 -14.80 -0.86 8.27
C THR A 93 -14.11 -2.23 8.27
N ARG A 94 -13.75 -2.76 9.45
CA ARG A 94 -13.15 -4.12 9.54
C ARG A 94 -14.07 -5.21 9.02
N ARG A 95 -15.37 -5.09 9.28
CA ARG A 95 -16.37 -6.05 8.81
C ARG A 95 -16.47 -5.99 7.28
N ILE A 96 -16.51 -4.78 6.70
CA ILE A 96 -16.54 -4.56 5.25
C ILE A 96 -15.28 -5.15 4.61
N TYR A 97 -14.09 -4.80 5.14
CA TYR A 97 -12.80 -5.28 4.66
C TYR A 97 -12.72 -6.81 4.60
N ARG A 98 -13.29 -7.49 5.59
CA ARG A 98 -13.39 -8.97 5.65
C ARG A 98 -14.49 -9.56 4.75
N GLY A 99 -15.13 -8.76 3.92
CA GLY A 99 -16.16 -9.17 2.96
C GLY A 99 -17.55 -9.39 3.56
N PHE A 100 -17.89 -8.74 4.68
CA PHE A 100 -19.19 -8.90 5.34
C PHE A 100 -20.06 -7.63 5.29
N PHE A 101 -20.56 -7.26 4.13
CA PHE A 101 -21.33 -6.02 3.93
C PHE A 101 -22.76 -6.26 3.42
N TYR A 102 -23.63 -5.27 3.62
CA TYR A 102 -24.97 -5.21 3.04
C TYR A 102 -24.94 -4.52 1.66
N ASN A 103 -25.91 -4.84 0.81
CA ASN A 103 -25.94 -4.29 -0.56
C ASN A 103 -26.18 -2.78 -0.60
N ASP A 104 -26.84 -2.22 0.41
CA ASP A 104 -27.09 -0.79 0.53
C ASP A 104 -25.87 -0.01 1.07
N GLU A 105 -24.80 -0.70 1.44
CA GLU A 105 -23.51 -0.10 1.80
C GLU A 105 -22.58 0.06 0.60
N ILE A 106 -22.94 -0.50 -0.57
CA ILE A 106 -22.13 -0.43 -1.78
C ILE A 106 -22.45 0.88 -2.51
N GLY A 107 -21.41 1.61 -2.87
CA GLY A 107 -21.50 2.82 -3.70
C GLY A 107 -20.69 2.64 -4.99
N ASP A 108 -21.19 3.23 -6.09
CA ASP A 108 -20.39 3.40 -7.30
C ASP A 108 -19.10 4.19 -6.97
N ARG A 109 -18.02 3.90 -7.70
CA ARG A 109 -16.69 4.50 -7.50
C ARG A 109 -16.16 5.05 -8.81
N ASP A 110 -15.43 6.15 -8.72
CA ASP A 110 -14.79 6.81 -9.86
C ASP A 110 -13.35 6.29 -10.02
N LEU A 111 -12.79 6.35 -11.25
CA LEU A 111 -11.42 5.86 -11.50
C LEU A 111 -10.37 6.58 -10.64
N SER A 112 -10.66 7.82 -10.24
CA SER A 112 -9.79 8.62 -9.36
C SER A 112 -9.51 7.95 -8.02
N ASP A 113 -10.35 7.04 -7.55
CA ASP A 113 -10.09 6.25 -6.33
C ASP A 113 -8.82 5.38 -6.47
N TRP A 114 -8.36 5.10 -7.70
CA TRP A 114 -7.15 4.33 -8.01
C TRP A 114 -6.10 5.16 -8.76
N GLU A 115 -6.25 6.49 -8.85
CA GLU A 115 -5.27 7.35 -9.52
C GLU A 115 -3.90 7.22 -8.84
N GLY A 116 -2.84 7.07 -9.65
CA GLY A 116 -1.50 6.89 -9.11
C GLY A 116 -0.59 6.04 -9.97
N ASP A 117 0.56 5.73 -9.38
CA ASP A 117 1.61 4.91 -9.97
C ASP A 117 1.77 3.65 -9.12
N TRP A 118 1.61 2.49 -9.75
CA TRP A 118 1.44 1.21 -9.08
C TRP A 118 2.43 0.17 -9.59
N GLN A 119 3.02 -0.62 -8.68
CA GLN A 119 3.95 -1.70 -8.98
C GLN A 119 3.35 -3.06 -8.64
N SER A 120 3.63 -4.07 -9.48
CA SER A 120 3.29 -5.46 -9.21
C SER A 120 4.11 -5.99 -8.05
N VAL A 121 3.48 -6.78 -7.18
CA VAL A 121 4.18 -7.49 -6.09
C VAL A 121 4.84 -8.79 -6.54
N TYR A 122 4.55 -9.27 -7.75
CA TYR A 122 5.02 -10.56 -8.25
C TYR A 122 6.56 -10.67 -8.30
N PRO A 123 7.32 -9.65 -8.75
CA PRO A 123 8.78 -9.71 -8.71
C PRO A 123 9.36 -9.90 -7.30
N TYR A 124 8.71 -9.35 -6.27
CA TYR A 124 9.12 -9.47 -4.87
C TYR A 124 8.82 -10.87 -4.30
N LEU A 125 7.74 -11.51 -4.75
CA LEU A 125 7.52 -12.93 -4.48
C LEU A 125 8.65 -13.77 -5.11
N GLN A 126 8.97 -13.53 -6.38
CA GLN A 126 9.97 -14.30 -7.12
C GLN A 126 11.40 -14.15 -6.57
N SER A 127 11.74 -12.99 -6.02
CA SER A 127 13.05 -12.74 -5.39
C SER A 127 13.16 -13.35 -3.99
N GLY A 128 12.04 -13.71 -3.35
CA GLY A 128 11.97 -14.14 -1.96
C GLY A 128 11.88 -12.98 -0.96
N ASP A 129 11.68 -11.74 -1.42
CA ASP A 129 11.55 -10.57 -0.54
C ASP A 129 10.28 -10.66 0.33
N LEU A 130 9.26 -11.40 -0.12
CA LEU A 130 8.01 -11.62 0.63
C LEU A 130 8.04 -12.87 1.53
N ASP A 131 9.17 -13.57 1.66
CA ASP A 131 9.26 -14.82 2.44
C ASP A 131 8.77 -14.64 3.89
N GLU A 132 9.12 -13.51 4.54
CA GLU A 132 8.70 -13.19 5.91
C GLU A 132 7.17 -13.13 6.06
N VAL A 133 6.47 -12.60 5.05
CA VAL A 133 4.99 -12.55 5.03
C VAL A 133 4.42 -13.96 5.04
N PHE A 134 4.96 -14.86 4.20
CA PHE A 134 4.47 -16.23 4.10
C PHE A 134 4.84 -17.07 5.32
N GLU A 135 6.01 -16.84 5.93
CA GLU A 135 6.38 -17.46 7.21
C GLU A 135 5.41 -17.06 8.33
N ALA A 136 5.05 -15.77 8.42
CA ALA A 136 4.09 -15.27 9.39
C ALA A 136 2.70 -15.90 9.17
N LYS A 137 2.19 -15.91 7.94
CA LYS A 137 0.90 -16.54 7.59
C LYS A 137 0.90 -18.04 7.91
N ALA A 138 1.99 -18.76 7.62
CA ALA A 138 2.15 -20.16 7.96
C ALA A 138 2.15 -20.42 9.48
N ALA A 139 2.78 -19.55 10.27
CA ALA A 139 2.83 -19.68 11.73
C ALA A 139 1.44 -19.56 12.39
N GLU A 140 0.51 -18.82 11.76
CA GLU A 140 -0.86 -18.64 12.24
C GLU A 140 -1.88 -19.61 11.61
N SER A 141 -1.46 -20.40 10.63
CA SER A 141 -2.33 -21.30 9.87
C SER A 141 -2.33 -22.71 10.44
N ASP A 142 -3.54 -23.29 10.57
CA ASP A 142 -3.71 -24.71 10.89
C ASP A 142 -3.70 -25.61 9.63
N THR A 143 -3.69 -25.02 8.42
CA THR A 143 -4.01 -25.73 7.17
C THR A 143 -3.01 -25.58 6.03
N MET A 144 -2.17 -24.55 6.06
CA MET A 144 -1.17 -24.27 5.02
C MET A 144 0.18 -24.02 5.68
N ASP A 145 1.24 -24.59 5.12
CA ASP A 145 2.61 -24.26 5.50
C ASP A 145 3.22 -23.18 4.58
N PHE A 146 4.49 -22.86 4.76
CA PHE A 146 5.20 -21.85 3.97
C PHE A 146 5.16 -22.15 2.46
N ASP A 147 5.46 -23.39 2.07
CA ASP A 147 5.50 -23.78 0.65
C ASP A 147 4.09 -23.71 0.04
N ASP A 148 3.06 -24.10 0.80
CA ASP A 148 1.65 -23.97 0.38
C ASP A 148 1.26 -22.50 0.14
N TYR A 149 1.71 -21.57 1.00
CA TYR A 149 1.46 -20.15 0.81
C TYR A 149 2.19 -19.58 -0.39
N VAL A 150 3.47 -19.92 -0.56
CA VAL A 150 4.24 -19.50 -1.74
C VAL A 150 3.56 -19.98 -3.03
N GLU A 151 3.15 -21.25 -3.13
CA GLU A 151 2.45 -21.77 -4.32
C GLU A 151 1.11 -21.06 -4.56
N TYR A 152 0.34 -20.81 -3.48
CA TYR A 152 -0.93 -20.12 -3.57
C TYR A 152 -0.79 -18.68 -4.09
N TYR A 153 0.17 -17.93 -3.54
CA TYR A 153 0.42 -16.54 -3.92
C TYR A 153 1.18 -16.41 -5.24
N ASP A 154 2.00 -17.39 -5.64
CA ASP A 154 2.65 -17.42 -6.96
C ASP A 154 1.60 -17.42 -8.07
N ILE A 155 0.60 -18.31 -7.96
CA ILE A 155 -0.55 -18.35 -8.89
C ILE A 155 -1.37 -17.05 -8.81
N GLY A 156 -1.58 -16.55 -7.59
CA GLY A 156 -2.35 -15.34 -7.35
C GLY A 156 -1.72 -14.10 -8.00
N TYR A 157 -0.43 -13.89 -7.80
CA TYR A 157 0.26 -12.67 -8.22
C TYR A 157 0.81 -12.71 -9.64
N GLU A 158 0.92 -13.88 -10.27
CA GLU A 158 1.52 -14.04 -11.60
C GLU A 158 0.95 -13.04 -12.62
N THR A 159 1.83 -12.23 -13.20
CA THR A 159 1.53 -11.26 -14.26
C THR A 159 2.81 -10.89 -15.01
N ASP A 160 2.67 -10.44 -16.27
CA ASP A 160 3.73 -9.81 -17.05
C ASP A 160 3.64 -8.28 -17.10
N VAL A 161 2.62 -7.70 -16.44
CA VAL A 161 2.43 -6.25 -16.26
C VAL A 161 3.07 -5.83 -14.93
N ASP A 162 4.27 -5.25 -15.00
CA ASP A 162 5.08 -4.89 -13.83
C ASP A 162 4.62 -3.59 -13.16
N ARG A 163 4.07 -2.66 -13.95
CA ARG A 163 3.67 -1.34 -13.47
C ARG A 163 2.43 -0.86 -14.19
N ILE A 164 1.59 -0.14 -13.46
CA ILE A 164 0.37 0.48 -13.98
C ILE A 164 0.37 1.94 -13.54
N VAL A 165 0.15 2.85 -14.49
CA VAL A 165 -0.12 4.26 -14.19
C VAL A 165 -1.57 4.56 -14.54
N ILE A 166 -2.29 5.13 -13.58
CA ILE A 166 -3.68 5.56 -13.70
C ILE A 166 -3.69 7.07 -13.54
N GLU A 167 -4.12 7.79 -14.57
CA GLU A 167 -4.21 9.26 -14.59
C GLU A 167 -5.43 9.66 -15.42
N ASP A 168 -6.24 10.58 -14.89
CA ASP A 168 -7.52 10.96 -15.47
C ASP A 168 -8.42 9.73 -15.76
N ASP A 169 -8.83 9.53 -17.02
CA ASP A 169 -9.65 8.40 -17.47
C ASP A 169 -8.79 7.28 -18.12
N SER A 170 -7.47 7.31 -17.96
CA SER A 170 -6.53 6.45 -18.70
C SER A 170 -5.76 5.47 -17.82
N PHE A 171 -5.54 4.28 -18.37
CA PHE A 171 -4.61 3.29 -17.84
C PHE A 171 -3.41 3.17 -18.77
N THR A 172 -2.21 3.11 -18.20
CA THR A 172 -1.00 2.71 -18.92
C THR A 172 -0.39 1.47 -18.29
N PHE A 173 -0.33 0.38 -19.05
CA PHE A 173 0.28 -0.88 -18.61
C PHE A 173 1.72 -0.95 -19.13
N TYR A 174 2.66 -1.22 -18.23
CA TYR A 174 4.08 -1.43 -18.55
C TYR A 174 4.42 -2.91 -18.37
N TYR A 175 4.91 -3.52 -19.44
CA TYR A 175 5.20 -4.95 -19.50
C TYR A 175 6.69 -5.25 -19.26
N GLN A 176 6.99 -6.46 -18.79
CA GLN A 176 8.35 -6.97 -18.55
C GLN A 176 9.26 -6.93 -19.79
N ASP A 177 8.66 -7.03 -20.99
CA ASP A 177 9.39 -6.98 -22.25
C ASP A 177 9.77 -5.56 -22.68
N GLY A 178 9.39 -4.55 -21.89
CA GLY A 178 9.66 -3.14 -22.11
C GLY A 178 8.65 -2.42 -22.98
N ASN A 179 7.55 -3.08 -23.39
CA ASN A 179 6.45 -2.41 -24.07
C ASN A 179 5.52 -1.72 -23.06
N ASP A 180 4.86 -0.66 -23.54
CA ASP A 180 3.81 0.03 -22.81
C ASP A 180 2.63 0.35 -23.73
N TYR A 181 1.42 0.26 -23.18
CA TYR A 181 0.18 0.57 -23.89
C TYR A 181 -0.75 1.38 -23.00
N THR A 182 -1.46 2.32 -23.61
CA THR A 182 -2.38 3.23 -22.93
C THR A 182 -3.75 3.20 -23.60
N ALA A 183 -4.82 3.19 -22.80
CA ALA A 183 -6.19 3.37 -23.29
C ALA A 183 -7.06 4.11 -22.27
N GLU A 184 -8.09 4.78 -22.79
CA GLU A 184 -9.15 5.42 -21.99
C GLU A 184 -10.25 4.41 -21.64
N TYR A 185 -10.78 4.50 -20.42
CA TYR A 185 -11.83 3.64 -19.92
C TYR A 185 -12.97 4.46 -19.30
N GLU A 186 -14.19 3.93 -19.41
CA GLU A 186 -15.38 4.44 -18.74
C GLU A 186 -15.89 3.44 -17.71
N TYR A 187 -16.41 3.96 -16.59
CA TYR A 187 -17.02 3.14 -15.55
C TYR A 187 -18.24 2.38 -16.08
N ASP A 188 -18.26 1.06 -15.90
CA ASP A 188 -19.29 0.13 -16.35
C ASP A 188 -19.98 -0.59 -15.18
N GLY A 189 -20.04 0.08 -14.02
CA GLY A 189 -20.74 -0.41 -12.84
C GLY A 189 -19.91 -1.35 -11.97
N TYR A 190 -20.60 -2.14 -11.15
CA TYR A 190 -19.99 -3.09 -10.23
C TYR A 190 -20.74 -4.41 -10.18
N GLU A 191 -20.02 -5.47 -9.83
CA GLU A 191 -20.56 -6.81 -9.60
C GLU A 191 -20.23 -7.31 -8.20
N VAL A 192 -21.17 -8.03 -7.58
CA VAL A 192 -21.00 -8.53 -6.20
C VAL A 192 -20.81 -10.03 -6.18
N LEU A 193 -19.62 -10.46 -5.80
CA LEU A 193 -19.22 -11.85 -5.73
C LEU A 193 -19.54 -12.43 -4.36
N ASN A 194 -19.95 -13.70 -4.34
CA ASN A 194 -20.21 -14.45 -3.11
C ASN A 194 -19.30 -15.68 -3.07
N TYR A 195 -18.38 -15.70 -2.12
CA TYR A 195 -17.39 -16.76 -2.01
C TYR A 195 -17.89 -17.93 -1.16
N GLN A 196 -17.30 -19.11 -1.38
CA GLN A 196 -17.71 -20.36 -0.71
C GLN A 196 -17.62 -20.28 0.83
N ARG A 197 -16.69 -19.47 1.35
CA ARG A 197 -16.48 -19.26 2.78
C ARG A 197 -17.50 -18.28 3.40
N GLY A 198 -18.42 -17.74 2.60
CA GLY A 198 -19.50 -16.85 3.03
C GLY A 198 -19.15 -15.37 3.07
N ASN A 199 -17.88 -15.02 2.88
CA ASN A 199 -17.45 -13.65 2.59
C ASN A 199 -17.81 -13.28 1.14
N ARG A 200 -17.80 -11.98 0.87
CA ARG A 200 -18.21 -11.36 -0.40
C ARG A 200 -17.14 -10.37 -0.85
N GLY A 201 -17.11 -10.07 -2.14
CA GLY A 201 -16.25 -9.05 -2.73
C GLY A 201 -17.04 -8.21 -3.74
N VAL A 202 -16.54 -7.03 -4.07
CA VAL A 202 -17.10 -6.18 -5.12
C VAL A 202 -16.04 -6.03 -6.20
N ARG A 203 -16.44 -6.23 -7.47
CA ARG A 203 -15.63 -5.91 -8.64
C ARG A 203 -16.14 -4.59 -9.22
N PHE A 204 -15.29 -3.57 -9.30
CA PHE A 204 -15.59 -2.31 -9.99
C PHE A 204 -15.08 -2.39 -11.42
N ILE A 205 -15.97 -2.23 -12.40
CA ILE A 205 -15.70 -2.57 -13.79
C ILE A 205 -15.50 -1.30 -14.60
N PHE A 206 -14.49 -1.32 -15.46
CA PHE A 206 -14.16 -0.28 -16.41
C PHE A 206 -14.08 -0.89 -17.81
N SER A 207 -14.68 -0.22 -18.80
CA SER A 207 -14.71 -0.67 -20.18
C SER A 207 -14.00 0.32 -21.11
N SER A 208 -13.23 -0.19 -22.07
CA SER A 208 -12.44 0.67 -22.98
C SER A 208 -13.35 1.51 -23.89
N VAL A 209 -13.10 2.82 -23.94
CA VAL A 209 -13.90 3.79 -24.72
C VAL A 209 -13.67 3.64 -26.23
N GLU A 210 -12.40 3.53 -26.63
CA GLU A 210 -11.97 3.25 -27.99
C GLU A 210 -11.20 1.94 -27.97
N GLY A 211 -11.90 0.82 -28.21
CA GLY A 211 -11.29 -0.51 -28.16
C GLY A 211 -9.94 -0.56 -28.88
N SER A 212 -8.91 -0.97 -28.13
CA SER A 212 -7.54 -1.15 -28.60
C SER A 212 -7.28 -2.64 -28.85
N GLU A 213 -6.38 -2.97 -29.78
CA GLU A 213 -5.94 -4.37 -29.96
C GLU A 213 -4.86 -4.75 -28.93
N GLU A 214 -4.30 -3.77 -28.24
CA GLU A 214 -3.16 -3.88 -27.32
C GLU A 214 -3.57 -3.75 -25.84
N MET A 215 -4.70 -3.10 -25.56
CA MET A 215 -5.27 -2.95 -24.21
C MET A 215 -6.57 -3.77 -24.06
N PRO A 216 -6.82 -4.33 -22.86
CA PRO A 216 -7.97 -5.19 -22.61
C PRO A 216 -9.29 -4.43 -22.74
N ARG A 217 -10.34 -5.08 -23.26
CA ARG A 217 -11.66 -4.44 -23.33
C ARG A 217 -12.25 -4.09 -21.97
N TYR A 218 -11.99 -4.92 -20.96
CA TYR A 218 -12.50 -4.75 -19.60
C TYR A 218 -11.36 -4.81 -18.58
N ILE A 219 -11.46 -3.96 -17.57
CA ILE A 219 -10.61 -3.96 -16.36
C ILE A 219 -11.55 -4.01 -15.15
N GLN A 220 -11.21 -4.81 -14.14
CA GLN A 220 -11.99 -4.93 -12.91
C GLN A 220 -11.08 -4.80 -11.68
N PHE A 221 -11.42 -3.88 -10.78
CA PHE A 221 -10.74 -3.73 -9.50
C PHE A 221 -11.42 -4.52 -8.39
N SER A 222 -10.61 -5.03 -7.46
CA SER A 222 -11.03 -5.50 -6.13
C SER A 222 -9.97 -5.12 -5.10
N ASP A 223 -10.31 -4.25 -4.16
CA ASP A 223 -9.38 -3.64 -3.19
C ASP A 223 -9.92 -3.61 -1.75
N HIS A 224 -10.91 -4.47 -1.46
CA HIS A 224 -11.59 -4.55 -0.15
C HIS A 224 -12.43 -3.33 0.24
N ILE A 225 -12.51 -2.30 -0.60
CA ILE A 225 -13.33 -1.10 -0.42
C ILE A 225 -14.60 -1.26 -1.27
N ILE A 226 -15.76 -0.83 -0.75
CA ILE A 226 -17.06 -1.03 -1.41
C ILE A 226 -17.81 0.26 -1.75
N SER A 227 -17.21 1.42 -1.48
CA SER A 227 -17.80 2.75 -1.68
C SER A 227 -16.68 3.78 -1.86
N PRO A 228 -16.94 4.99 -2.40
CA PRO A 228 -15.91 5.99 -2.71
C PRO A 228 -14.86 6.17 -1.62
N ASN A 229 -13.62 5.79 -1.94
CA ASN A 229 -12.43 5.93 -1.11
C ASN A 229 -11.19 5.62 -1.95
N GLU A 230 -10.08 6.28 -1.62
CA GLU A 230 -8.78 6.02 -2.24
C GLU A 230 -8.33 4.58 -1.91
N SER A 231 -7.78 3.91 -2.92
CA SER A 231 -7.25 2.56 -2.82
C SER A 231 -5.86 2.59 -2.20
N ASP A 232 -5.57 1.59 -1.38
CA ASP A 232 -4.25 1.43 -0.78
C ASP A 232 -3.40 0.39 -1.52
N HIS A 233 -4.06 -0.66 -1.98
CA HIS A 233 -3.56 -1.67 -2.92
C HIS A 233 -4.77 -2.26 -3.63
N PHE A 234 -4.57 -2.94 -4.76
CA PHE A 234 -5.69 -3.61 -5.43
C PHE A 234 -5.29 -4.90 -6.13
N HIS A 235 -6.28 -5.77 -6.30
CA HIS A 235 -6.25 -6.85 -7.27
C HIS A 235 -6.88 -6.38 -8.57
N LEU A 236 -6.21 -6.63 -9.69
CA LEU A 236 -6.67 -6.23 -11.01
C LEU A 236 -6.94 -7.44 -11.88
N TYR A 237 -8.05 -7.42 -12.60
CA TYR A 237 -8.44 -8.45 -13.55
C TYR A 237 -8.74 -7.78 -14.87
N TRP A 238 -8.20 -8.29 -15.97
CA TRP A 238 -8.38 -7.66 -17.28
C TRP A 238 -8.43 -8.66 -18.41
N GLY A 239 -9.18 -8.32 -19.46
CA GLY A 239 -9.38 -9.18 -20.62
C GLY A 239 -10.54 -8.72 -21.49
N ASP A 240 -10.87 -9.55 -22.49
CA ASP A 240 -11.87 -9.21 -23.51
C ASP A 240 -13.26 -9.80 -23.25
N ASP A 241 -13.38 -10.72 -22.29
CA ASP A 241 -14.64 -11.35 -21.89
C ASP A 241 -14.96 -11.02 -20.43
N HIS A 242 -16.00 -10.21 -20.24
CA HIS A 242 -16.45 -9.79 -18.92
C HIS A 242 -16.84 -10.97 -18.01
N ASP A 243 -17.55 -11.96 -18.55
CA ASP A 243 -18.10 -13.05 -17.74
C ASP A 243 -16.97 -14.00 -17.29
N GLU A 244 -15.96 -14.22 -18.14
CA GLU A 244 -14.76 -14.98 -17.75
C GLU A 244 -13.98 -14.28 -16.62
N LEU A 245 -13.87 -12.94 -16.63
CA LEU A 245 -13.19 -12.20 -15.57
C LEU A 245 -13.92 -12.24 -14.22
N ILE A 246 -15.26 -12.30 -14.23
CA ILE A 246 -16.06 -12.44 -13.01
C ILE A 246 -15.91 -13.85 -12.41
N ASP A 247 -15.75 -14.87 -13.25
CA ASP A 247 -15.51 -16.25 -12.81
C ASP A 247 -14.05 -16.48 -12.37
N GLU A 248 -13.11 -15.62 -12.77
CA GLU A 248 -11.69 -15.69 -12.37
C GLU A 248 -11.50 -15.28 -10.90
N VAL A 249 -11.03 -16.24 -10.10
CA VAL A 249 -10.81 -16.13 -8.65
C VAL A 249 -9.50 -16.78 -8.19
N THR A 250 -8.66 -17.20 -9.14
CA THR A 250 -7.42 -17.94 -8.90
C THR A 250 -6.18 -17.10 -9.17
N ASN A 251 -6.14 -16.37 -10.28
CA ASN A 251 -5.11 -15.38 -10.59
C ASN A 251 -5.68 -13.97 -10.36
N TRP A 252 -5.01 -13.19 -9.53
CA TRP A 252 -5.41 -11.88 -9.03
C TRP A 252 -4.17 -10.99 -8.87
N PRO A 253 -3.56 -10.59 -9.99
CA PRO A 253 -2.39 -9.70 -9.99
C PRO A 253 -2.61 -8.52 -9.06
N THR A 254 -1.63 -8.29 -8.20
CA THR A 254 -1.76 -7.37 -7.05
C THR A 254 -0.76 -6.25 -7.16
N TYR A 255 -1.25 -5.04 -6.93
CA TYR A 255 -0.49 -3.81 -7.12
C TYR A 255 -0.55 -2.92 -5.89
N TYR A 256 0.61 -2.36 -5.56
CA TYR A 256 0.85 -1.41 -4.48
C TYR A 256 1.45 -0.12 -5.03
N PRO A 257 1.42 1.01 -4.31
CA PRO A 257 2.04 2.25 -4.77
C PRO A 257 3.52 2.02 -5.12
N SER A 258 3.96 2.55 -6.27
CA SER A 258 5.34 2.40 -6.80
C SER A 258 6.42 3.02 -5.90
N GLU A 259 6.02 3.84 -4.92
CA GLU A 259 6.90 4.46 -3.95
C GLU A 259 7.30 3.53 -2.78
N LEU A 260 6.57 2.42 -2.57
CA LEU A 260 6.94 1.42 -1.57
C LEU A 260 8.15 0.61 -2.02
N ASP A 261 9.12 0.43 -1.13
CA ASP A 261 10.19 -0.54 -1.34
C ASP A 261 9.80 -1.91 -0.76
N SER A 262 10.71 -2.89 -0.86
CA SER A 262 10.48 -4.24 -0.34
C SER A 262 10.16 -4.26 1.16
N GLU A 263 10.81 -3.40 1.95
CA GLU A 263 10.59 -3.35 3.41
C GLU A 263 9.19 -2.79 3.70
N GLY A 264 8.78 -1.71 3.02
CA GLY A 264 7.44 -1.15 3.12
C GLY A 264 6.35 -2.13 2.68
N LEU A 265 6.56 -2.87 1.59
CA LEU A 265 5.62 -3.91 1.14
C LEU A 265 5.44 -5.03 2.18
N VAL A 266 6.54 -5.51 2.77
CA VAL A 266 6.48 -6.57 3.80
C VAL A 266 5.76 -6.06 5.05
N GLN A 267 6.09 -4.84 5.50
CA GLN A 267 5.47 -4.21 6.67
C GLN A 267 3.95 -4.12 6.48
N ASP A 268 3.51 -3.61 5.33
CA ASP A 268 2.09 -3.48 5.00
C ASP A 268 1.40 -4.86 4.93
N MET A 269 1.97 -5.81 4.17
CA MET A 269 1.39 -7.15 4.03
C MET A 269 1.33 -7.94 5.33
N LEU A 270 2.20 -7.66 6.31
CA LEU A 270 2.16 -8.27 7.65
C LEU A 270 1.02 -7.71 8.51
N ALA A 271 0.53 -6.51 8.23
CA ALA A 271 -0.65 -5.94 8.88
C ALA A 271 -1.97 -6.54 8.37
N HIS A 272 -1.93 -7.31 7.28
CA HIS A 272 -3.05 -7.92 6.56
C HIS A 272 -3.26 -9.42 6.86
#